data_AF-A0AAD4R0Q5-F1
#
_entry.id   AF-A0AAD4R0Q5-F1
#
_cell.length_a   1.000
_cell.length_b   1.000
_cell.length_c   1.000
_cell.angle_alpha   90.00
_cell.angle_beta   90.00
_cell.angle_gamma   90.00
#
_symmetry.space_group_name_H-M   'P 1'
#
loop_
_entity.id
_entity.type
_entity.pdbx_description
1 polymer ?
#
loop_
_entity_poly.entity_id
_entity_poly.type
_entity_poly.pdbx_seq_one_letter_code
_entity_poly.pdbx_strand_id
1 'polypeptide(L)'
;MSCERRYGSDTKFLRFSNNADYEMLECTCKVNNLNFAVIEQLMAFSHWTFQITEGYLMVVDLQGIISTDESGRTTLELTDPAIHCTDVLRFGRTNLGEEGMKIFFARHKCNKFCQAMELNGQESTTS
;
A
#
# COMPACT_ATOMS: atom_id res chain seq x y z
N MET A 1 -5.56 -10.52 22.13
CA MET A 1 -6.69 -9.71 21.64
C MET A 1 -6.10 -8.34 21.32
N SER A 2 -6.06 -7.93 20.06
CA SER A 2 -5.73 -6.54 19.69
C SER A 2 -6.99 -5.70 19.82
N CYS A 3 -6.84 -4.42 20.20
CA CYS A 3 -7.92 -3.45 20.28
C CYS A 3 -7.41 -2.15 19.64
N GLU A 4 -8.17 -1.64 18.67
CA GLU A 4 -7.83 -0.43 17.94
C GLU A 4 -8.96 0.60 18.04
N ARG A 5 -8.64 1.85 17.71
CA ARG A 5 -9.62 2.94 17.67
C ARG A 5 -10.76 2.56 16.73
N ARG A 6 -12.00 2.68 17.21
CA ARG A 6 -13.19 2.62 16.35
C ARG A 6 -13.45 3.99 15.75
N TYR A 7 -13.74 3.99 14.46
CA TYR A 7 -14.17 5.17 13.73
C TYR A 7 -15.68 5.32 13.78
N GLY A 8 -16.17 6.56 13.64
CA GLY A 8 -17.61 6.86 13.68
C GLY A 8 -18.37 6.19 12.53
N SER A 9 -19.70 6.07 12.68
CA SER A 9 -20.58 5.42 11.70
C SER A 9 -20.50 6.00 10.29
N ASP A 10 -20.15 7.28 10.19
CA ASP A 10 -20.17 8.03 8.93
C ASP A 10 -18.82 7.94 8.17
N THR A 11 -17.83 7.29 8.78
CA THR A 11 -16.49 7.16 8.20
C THR A 11 -16.40 5.94 7.29
N LYS A 12 -16.02 6.16 6.02
CA LYS A 12 -15.90 5.08 5.04
C LYS A 12 -14.54 4.40 5.14
N PHE A 13 -14.55 3.13 5.55
CA PHE A 13 -13.37 2.26 5.50
C PHE A 13 -13.18 1.70 4.09
N LEU A 14 -11.96 1.78 3.56
CA LEU A 14 -11.62 1.42 2.19
C LEU A 14 -10.39 0.53 2.16
N ARG A 15 -10.44 -0.49 1.29
CA ARG A 15 -9.27 -1.29 0.93
C ARG A 15 -8.68 -0.76 -0.37
N PHE A 16 -7.43 -0.32 -0.34
CA PHE A 16 -6.74 0.31 -1.46
C PHE A 16 -5.88 -0.70 -2.23
N SER A 17 -5.25 -1.63 -1.53
CA SER A 17 -4.60 -2.80 -2.11
C SER A 17 -4.91 -4.06 -1.32
N ASN A 18 -4.58 -5.23 -1.88
CA ASN A 18 -4.56 -6.48 -1.11
C ASN A 18 -3.13 -7.06 -1.07
N ASN A 19 -3.01 -8.27 -0.50
CA ASN A 19 -1.73 -8.96 -0.32
C ASN A 19 -1.05 -9.46 -1.59
N ALA A 20 -1.70 -9.37 -2.76
CA ALA A 20 -1.18 -10.00 -3.98
C ALA A 20 -1.37 -9.14 -5.23
N ASP A 21 -2.61 -8.76 -5.55
CA ASP A 21 -3.01 -8.47 -6.94
C ASP A 21 -3.98 -7.27 -7.06
N TYR A 22 -4.70 -6.92 -6.00
CA TYR A 22 -5.68 -5.85 -6.06
C TYR A 22 -5.03 -4.49 -5.86
N GLU A 23 -5.34 -3.56 -6.76
CA GLU A 23 -5.18 -2.12 -6.59
C GLU A 23 -6.54 -1.45 -6.88
N MET A 24 -6.92 -0.46 -6.08
CA MET A 24 -8.15 0.29 -6.29
C MET A 24 -8.08 1.08 -7.59
N LEU A 25 -8.96 0.76 -8.54
CA LEU A 25 -9.03 1.43 -9.84
C LEU A 25 -9.56 2.87 -9.75
N GLU A 26 -9.20 3.69 -10.73
CA GLU A 26 -9.65 5.08 -10.85
C GLU A 26 -11.19 5.20 -10.85
N CYS A 27 -11.89 4.28 -11.51
CA CYS A 27 -13.36 4.26 -11.51
C CYS A 27 -13.94 4.07 -10.10
N THR A 28 -13.33 3.21 -9.29
CA THR A 28 -13.70 3.01 -7.88
C THR A 28 -13.41 4.27 -7.07
N CYS A 29 -12.29 4.94 -7.30
CA CYS A 29 -11.99 6.22 -6.64
C CYS A 29 -13.09 7.26 -6.90
N LYS A 30 -13.55 7.38 -8.15
CA LYS A 30 -14.65 8.30 -8.53
C LYS A 30 -15.94 8.01 -7.78
N VAL A 31 -16.33 6.74 -7.66
CA VAL A 31 -17.52 6.32 -6.87
C VAL A 31 -17.38 6.65 -5.38
N ASN A 32 -16.14 6.72 -4.88
CA ASN A 32 -15.83 7.03 -3.49
C ASN A 32 -15.50 8.51 -3.25
N ASN A 33 -15.65 9.38 -4.24
CA ASN A 33 -15.23 10.78 -4.21
C ASN A 33 -13.76 10.96 -3.78
N LEU A 34 -12.89 10.05 -4.20
CA LEU A 34 -11.47 10.07 -3.90
C LEU A 34 -10.65 10.58 -5.06
N ASN A 35 -9.60 11.34 -4.73
CA ASN A 35 -8.55 11.67 -5.68
C ASN A 35 -7.69 10.42 -5.93
N PHE A 36 -7.58 10.02 -7.20
CA PHE A 36 -6.77 8.86 -7.60
C PHE A 36 -5.29 9.00 -7.20
N ALA A 37 -4.78 10.22 -7.04
CA ALA A 37 -3.44 10.48 -6.52
C ALA A 37 -3.19 9.88 -5.12
N VAL A 38 -4.25 9.58 -4.34
CA VAL A 38 -4.11 8.86 -3.07
C VAL A 38 -3.70 7.41 -3.30
N ILE A 39 -4.26 6.75 -4.31
CA ILE A 39 -3.90 5.38 -4.67
C ILE A 39 -2.48 5.33 -5.21
N GLU A 40 -2.12 6.28 -6.07
CA GLU A 40 -0.76 6.42 -6.58
C GLU A 40 0.28 6.57 -5.43
N GLN A 41 -0.03 7.41 -4.42
CA GLN A 41 0.82 7.56 -3.23
C GLN A 41 0.95 6.25 -2.45
N LEU A 42 -0.15 5.51 -2.29
CA LEU A 42 -0.14 4.25 -1.55
C LEU A 42 0.67 3.17 -2.25
N MET A 43 0.57 3.07 -3.57
CA MET A 43 1.39 2.11 -4.32
C MET A 43 2.87 2.49 -4.29
N ALA A 44 3.17 3.79 -4.34
CA ALA A 44 4.53 4.28 -4.17
C ALA A 44 5.07 4.03 -2.75
N PHE A 45 4.23 4.08 -1.71
CA PHE A 45 4.60 3.73 -0.34
C PHE A 45 5.00 2.24 -0.24
N SER A 46 4.20 1.31 -0.78
CA SER A 46 4.57 -0.11 -0.82
C SER A 46 5.92 -0.33 -1.51
N HIS A 47 6.12 0.28 -2.69
CA HIS A 47 7.40 0.21 -3.40
C HIS A 47 8.55 0.80 -2.57
N TRP A 48 8.36 1.99 -1.99
CA TRP A 48 9.37 2.62 -1.15
C TRP A 48 9.79 1.72 0.02
N THR A 49 8.85 1.04 0.69
CA THR A 49 9.20 0.12 1.79
C THR A 49 10.08 -1.04 1.34
N PHE A 50 9.87 -1.56 0.13
CA PHE A 50 10.75 -2.57 -0.46
C PHE A 50 12.15 -1.99 -0.72
N GLN A 51 12.23 -0.84 -1.38
CA GLN A 51 13.53 -0.27 -1.77
C GLN A 51 14.35 0.19 -0.55
N ILE A 52 13.72 0.88 0.41
CA ILE A 52 14.43 1.41 1.60
C ILE A 52 14.91 0.30 2.52
N THR A 53 14.32 -0.89 2.44
CA THR A 53 14.76 -2.08 3.18
C THR A 53 15.63 -3.01 2.35
N GLU A 54 16.10 -2.57 1.18
CA GLU A 54 16.95 -3.34 0.27
C GLU A 54 16.34 -4.71 -0.09
N GLY A 55 15.01 -4.74 -0.22
CA GLY A 55 14.24 -5.95 -0.53
C GLY A 55 13.95 -6.86 0.65
N TYR A 56 14.31 -6.47 1.88
CA TYR A 56 14.05 -7.29 3.07
C TYR A 56 12.56 -7.44 3.40
N LEU A 57 11.77 -6.36 3.26
CA LEU A 57 10.33 -6.39 3.50
C LEU A 57 9.56 -5.43 2.59
N MET A 58 8.25 -5.66 2.46
CA MET A 58 7.34 -4.81 1.72
C MET A 58 6.00 -4.74 2.46
N VAL A 59 5.48 -3.53 2.66
CA VAL A 59 4.17 -3.33 3.28
C VAL A 59 3.08 -3.33 2.22
N VAL A 60 2.05 -4.15 2.39
CA VAL A 60 0.90 -4.35 1.49
C VAL A 60 -0.41 -4.45 2.30
N ASP A 61 -1.53 -4.82 1.66
CA ASP A 61 -2.89 -4.77 2.25
C ASP A 61 -3.24 -3.38 2.79
N LEU A 62 -2.95 -2.33 2.03
CA LEU A 62 -3.17 -0.98 2.50
C LEU A 62 -4.67 -0.73 2.53
N GLN A 63 -5.23 -0.61 3.73
CA GLN A 63 -6.62 -0.35 3.99
C GLN A 63 -6.78 0.62 5.15
N GLY A 64 -7.85 1.39 5.16
CA GLY A 64 -8.03 2.43 6.16
C GLY A 64 -9.05 3.49 5.75
N ILE A 65 -8.82 4.69 6.24
CA ILE A 65 -9.76 5.80 6.17
C ILE A 65 -9.08 7.03 5.59
N ILE A 66 -9.84 7.72 4.74
CA ILE A 66 -9.46 9.02 4.21
C ILE A 66 -10.37 10.06 4.85
N SER A 67 -9.78 11.09 5.43
CA SER A 67 -10.47 12.25 5.97
C SER A 67 -9.87 13.51 5.38
N THR A 68 -10.70 14.50 5.07
CA THR A 68 -10.24 15.82 4.64
C THR A 68 -10.75 16.83 5.65
N ASP A 69 -9.85 17.60 6.24
CA ASP A 69 -10.24 18.64 7.20
C ASP A 69 -10.74 19.92 6.50
N GLU A 70 -11.23 20.87 7.28
CA GLU A 70 -11.76 22.15 6.79
C GLU A 70 -10.73 22.98 6.02
N SER A 71 -9.43 22.74 6.25
CA SER A 71 -8.34 23.40 5.52
C SER A 71 -8.07 22.78 4.14
N GLY A 72 -8.76 21.70 3.80
CA GLY A 72 -8.56 20.92 2.59
C GLY A 72 -7.40 19.92 2.70
N ARG A 73 -6.81 19.74 3.89
CA ARG A 73 -5.75 18.76 4.09
C ARG A 73 -6.37 17.37 4.17
N THR A 74 -5.88 16.47 3.32
CA THR A 74 -6.30 15.07 3.32
C THR A 74 -5.36 14.23 4.17
N THR A 75 -5.92 13.52 5.14
CA THR A 75 -5.24 12.58 6.03
C THR A 75 -5.68 11.17 5.70
N LEU A 76 -4.71 10.27 5.58
CA LEU A 76 -4.92 8.85 5.38
C LEU A 76 -4.48 8.09 6.63
N GLU A 77 -5.42 7.44 7.31
CA GLU A 77 -5.17 6.59 8.46
C GLU A 77 -5.30 5.13 8.03
N LEU A 78 -4.17 4.41 7.97
CA LEU A 78 -4.11 3.00 7.58
C LEU A 78 -4.13 2.08 8.80
N THR A 79 -4.75 0.92 8.66
CA THR A 79 -4.71 -0.13 9.67
C THR A 79 -4.73 -1.53 9.04
N ASP A 80 -4.38 -2.54 9.84
CA ASP A 80 -4.27 -3.95 9.45
C ASP A 80 -3.45 -4.20 8.16
N PRO A 81 -2.25 -3.59 7.99
CA PRO A 81 -1.42 -3.92 6.83
C PRO A 81 -0.90 -5.36 6.94
N ALA A 82 -0.56 -5.95 5.80
CA ALA A 82 0.30 -7.12 5.76
C ALA A 82 1.73 -6.74 5.39
N ILE A 83 2.67 -7.61 5.75
CA ILE A 83 4.09 -7.41 5.46
C ILE A 83 4.60 -8.69 4.80
N HIS A 84 5.03 -8.55 3.56
CA HIS A 84 5.86 -9.56 2.91
C HIS A 84 7.29 -9.36 3.39
N CYS A 85 7.97 -10.44 3.76
CA CYS A 85 9.35 -10.39 4.26
C CYS A 85 10.11 -11.65 3.83
N THR A 86 11.40 -11.52 3.54
CA THR A 86 12.27 -12.66 3.20
C THR A 86 12.32 -13.70 4.31
N ASP A 87 12.14 -13.29 5.58
CA ASP A 87 11.85 -14.19 6.69
C ASP A 87 10.35 -14.52 6.75
N VAL A 88 9.97 -15.62 6.09
CA VAL A 88 8.58 -16.09 5.96
C VAL A 88 7.92 -16.48 7.29
N LEU A 89 8.70 -16.66 8.36
CA LEU A 89 8.15 -16.99 9.69
C LEU A 89 7.69 -15.72 10.45
N ARG A 90 8.09 -14.54 9.99
CA ARG A 90 7.68 -13.25 10.57
C ARG A 90 6.36 -12.78 9.98
N PHE A 91 5.66 -11.93 10.74
CA PHE A 91 4.44 -11.21 10.32
C PHE A 91 3.22 -12.10 10.02
N GLY A 92 3.29 -13.38 10.39
CA GLY A 92 2.15 -14.29 10.39
C GLY A 92 1.76 -14.78 9.00
N ARG A 93 0.53 -15.28 8.88
CA ARG A 93 0.07 -16.05 7.71
C ARG A 93 -0.12 -15.22 6.43
N THR A 94 -0.14 -13.89 6.55
CA THR A 94 -0.31 -12.98 5.41
C THR A 94 1.02 -12.65 4.72
N ASN A 95 2.16 -13.06 5.30
CA ASN A 95 3.47 -12.95 4.69
C ASN A 95 3.62 -14.00 3.57
N LEU A 96 3.58 -13.55 2.32
CA LEU A 96 3.79 -14.39 1.13
C LEU A 96 5.26 -14.38 0.66
N GLY A 97 6.15 -13.78 1.46
CA GLY A 97 7.58 -13.69 1.18
C GLY A 97 7.91 -12.99 -0.14
N GLU A 98 9.02 -13.39 -0.73
CA GLU A 98 9.49 -12.85 -2.02
C GLU A 98 8.48 -13.06 -3.15
N GLU A 99 7.68 -14.13 -3.10
CA GLU A 99 6.68 -14.39 -4.12
C GLU A 99 5.58 -13.32 -4.09
N GLY A 100 5.12 -12.92 -2.89
CA GLY A 100 4.21 -11.80 -2.74
C GLY A 100 4.78 -10.49 -3.29
N MET A 101 6.08 -10.23 -3.07
CA MET A 101 6.77 -9.05 -3.60
C MET A 101 6.86 -9.09 -5.13
N LYS A 102 7.17 -10.25 -5.72
CA LYS A 102 7.20 -10.43 -7.19
C LYS A 102 5.85 -10.19 -7.82
N ILE A 103 4.77 -10.70 -7.23
CA ILE A 103 3.41 -10.50 -7.74
C ILE A 103 3.04 -9.01 -7.68
N PHE A 104 3.40 -8.31 -6.60
CA PHE A 104 3.23 -6.86 -6.51
C PHE A 104 3.94 -6.14 -7.66
N PHE A 105 5.24 -6.39 -7.88
CA PHE A 105 6.01 -5.72 -8.92
C PHE A 105 5.62 -6.10 -10.36
N ALA A 106 5.10 -7.32 -10.57
CA ALA A 106 4.57 -7.72 -11.87
C ALA A 106 3.40 -6.84 -12.34
N ARG A 107 2.71 -6.16 -11.41
CA ARG A 107 1.58 -5.27 -11.69
C ARG A 107 1.85 -3.80 -11.40
N HIS A 108 2.78 -3.52 -10.49
CA HIS A 108 3.12 -2.16 -10.10
C HIS A 108 3.65 -1.39 -11.30
N LYS A 109 3.01 -0.25 -11.58
CA LYS A 109 3.52 0.76 -12.51
C LYS A 109 4.02 1.94 -11.70
N CYS A 110 5.32 2.22 -11.80
CA CYS A 110 5.87 3.42 -11.18
C CYS A 110 5.09 4.65 -11.64
N ASN A 111 4.71 5.48 -10.68
CA ASN A 111 3.95 6.70 -10.90
C ASN A 111 4.77 7.95 -10.50
N LYS A 112 4.14 9.12 -10.57
CA LYS A 112 4.81 10.40 -10.25
C LYS A 112 5.43 10.45 -8.85
N PHE A 113 4.87 9.72 -7.87
CA PHE A 113 5.41 9.68 -6.50
C PHE A 113 6.62 8.74 -6.41
N CYS A 114 6.60 7.61 -7.12
CA CYS A 114 7.79 6.76 -7.25
C CYS A 114 8.96 7.54 -7.85
N GLN A 115 8.69 8.32 -8.91
CA GLN A 115 9.69 9.16 -9.56
C GLN A 115 10.20 10.27 -8.65
N ALA A 116 9.29 10.95 -7.92
CA ALA A 116 9.67 12.00 -6.97
C ALA A 116 10.52 11.50 -5.80
N MET A 117 10.40 10.21 -5.45
CA MET A 117 11.22 9.55 -4.41
C MET A 117 12.43 8.81 -4.98
N GLU A 118 12.72 8.94 -6.28
CA GLU A 118 13.84 8.27 -6.95
C GLU A 118 13.82 6.74 -6.74
N LEU A 119 12.63 6.14 -6.81
CA LEU A 119 12.47 4.70 -6.75
C LEU A 119 12.87 4.07 -8.07
N ASN A 120 13.76 3.07 -8.01
CA ASN A 120 14.22 2.34 -9.16
C ASN A 120 13.09 1.42 -9.66
N GLY A 121 12.82 1.41 -10.96
CA GLY A 121 12.06 0.29 -11.53
C GLY A 121 12.89 -0.98 -11.35
N GLN A 122 12.31 -2.06 -10.82
CA GLN A 122 13.05 -3.32 -10.66
C GLN A 122 13.58 -3.80 -12.02
N GLU A 123 14.85 -3.52 -12.29
CA GLU A 123 15.72 -4.49 -12.96
C GLU A 123 16.21 -5.47 -11.90
N SER A 124 15.97 -6.74 -12.18
CA SER A 124 16.42 -7.89 -11.40
C SER A 124 17.89 -7.77 -10.99
N THR A 125 18.15 -7.56 -9.70
CA THR A 125 19.45 -7.90 -9.11
C THR A 125 19.55 -9.43 -9.01
N THR A 126 19.84 -10.08 -10.13
CA THR A 126 20.53 -11.37 -10.12
C THR A 126 21.99 -11.09 -9.83
N SER A 127 22.47 -11.52 -8.66
CA SER A 127 23.89 -11.70 -8.35
C SER A 127 24.12 -13.18 -8.04
#